data_AF-A0A413ZV86-F1
#
_entry.id   AF-A0A413ZV86-F1
#
_cell.length_a   1.000
_cell.length_b   1.000
_cell.length_c   1.000
_cell.angle_alpha   90.00
_cell.angle_beta   90.00
_cell.angle_gamma   90.00
#
_symmetry.space_group_name_H-M   'P 1'
#
loop_
_entity.id
_entity.type
_entity.pdbx_description
1 polymer ?
#
loop_
_entity_poly.entity_id
_entity_poly.type
_entity_poly.pdbx_seq_one_letter_code
_entity_poly.pdbx_strand_id
1 'polypeptide(L)'
;MKVRNLLLLLAFCCLSLAVQAQFVSTSAHPKREFRAAWIQAVNGQFRGIPTDRLKQILINQLNSLQGAGINAIIFQVRPEADALYASQYEPWSRFLTGVQGKAPEPYWDPMQFMIEECHKRSMEFHAWINPYRVKTSLKNELSPIHIYNSHPEWFVTYGDQLYFDPALPESRNHICKVITDIVSRYDVDAIHMDDYFYPYPIKGKDFPDDASFARYGGGFSNKADWRRSNVNILIQKIHETVRGLKPWVKFGVSPFGIYRNQSSDPLGSATNGLQNYDDLYADVLLWARKGWIDYNIPQVYWQIGHPAADYETLVKWWAKHTENRPLFIGQSVMNTVQNADPKNPSVNQLPRKMALQRAYQTIGGSCQWPASAVVENAGKYRDALVAEYHKYPALPPVFDFMDNEAPDKVRKVKPVWTADGYILFWTAPKFKDEMNRPVQYVVYRFASKEKVDIDDPSHIVAVTRNTFYKLPYEDGKTKYRYVVTALDRLHNESKSVSKKVKL
;
A
#
# COMPACT_ATOMS: atom_id res chain seq x y z
N MET A 1 23.69 61.91 3.22
CA MET A 1 23.56 60.60 2.54
C MET A 1 24.80 60.35 1.69
N LYS A 2 25.67 59.41 2.05
CA LYS A 2 26.57 58.76 1.06
C LYS A 2 26.77 57.30 1.48
N VAL A 3 25.81 56.47 1.07
CA VAL A 3 25.83 55.06 0.59
C VAL A 3 26.80 54.05 1.23
N ARG A 4 27.99 54.43 1.67
CA ARG A 4 29.02 53.53 2.21
C ARG A 4 28.66 52.92 3.57
N ASN A 5 27.96 53.66 4.44
CA ASN A 5 27.50 53.14 5.73
C ASN A 5 26.25 52.27 5.62
N LEU A 6 25.47 52.41 4.54
CA LEU A 6 24.31 51.55 4.27
C LEU A 6 24.75 50.18 3.71
N LEU A 7 25.86 50.14 2.96
CA LEU A 7 26.44 48.91 2.43
C LEU A 7 27.09 48.03 3.53
N LEU A 8 27.61 48.61 4.61
CA LEU A 8 28.14 47.85 5.74
C LEU A 8 27.04 47.31 6.67
N LEU A 9 25.88 47.96 6.74
CA LEU A 9 24.70 47.43 7.43
C LEU A 9 23.96 46.37 6.59
N LEU A 10 23.99 46.47 5.27
CA LEU A 10 23.51 45.40 4.38
C LEU A 10 24.44 44.18 4.36
N ALA A 11 25.75 44.35 4.60
CA ALA A 11 26.67 43.25 4.87
C ALA A 11 26.42 42.55 6.22
N PHE A 12 25.66 43.16 7.14
CA PHE A 12 25.34 42.61 8.46
C PHE A 12 23.97 41.88 8.49
N CYS A 13 23.09 42.10 7.53
CA CYS A 13 21.81 41.38 7.42
C CYS A 13 21.83 40.21 6.44
N CYS A 14 22.91 40.03 5.67
CA CYS A 14 23.07 38.93 4.70
C CYS A 14 23.81 37.69 5.21
N LEU A 15 24.11 37.58 6.52
CA LEU A 15 24.89 36.44 7.06
C LEU A 15 24.31 35.78 8.31
N SER A 16 23.07 36.09 8.69
CA SER A 16 22.39 35.45 9.84
C SER A 16 21.07 34.78 9.46
N LEU A 17 20.94 34.29 8.22
CA LEU A 17 20.03 33.19 7.92
C LEU A 17 20.88 31.92 7.85
N ALA A 18 21.39 31.54 9.03
CA ALA A 18 21.63 30.14 9.27
C ALA A 18 20.30 29.45 8.98
N VAL A 19 20.23 28.71 7.87
CA VAL A 19 19.23 27.66 7.68
C VAL A 19 19.49 26.68 8.82
N GLN A 20 18.87 26.95 9.97
CA GLN A 20 18.55 25.89 10.91
C GLN A 20 17.67 24.97 10.09
N ALA A 21 18.27 23.91 9.56
CA ALA A 21 17.54 22.69 9.30
C ALA A 21 16.84 22.38 10.61
N GLN A 22 15.57 22.76 10.72
CA GLN A 22 14.71 22.25 11.77
C GLN A 22 14.72 20.75 11.54
N PHE A 23 15.55 20.04 12.31
CA PHE A 23 15.29 18.66 12.63
C PHE A 23 13.98 18.70 13.40
N VAL A 24 12.87 18.74 12.65
CA VAL A 24 11.55 18.54 13.21
C VAL A 24 11.61 17.16 13.84
N SER A 25 11.42 17.10 15.15
CA SER A 25 11.34 15.85 15.88
C SER A 25 10.15 15.07 15.34
N THR A 26 10.41 14.19 14.37
CA THR A 26 9.45 13.19 13.92
C THR A 26 9.26 12.23 15.08
N SER A 27 8.04 12.11 15.59
CA SER A 27 7.74 11.22 16.72
C SER A 27 8.33 9.83 16.47
N ALA A 28 9.02 9.29 17.48
CA ALA A 28 9.58 7.93 17.41
C ALA A 28 8.50 6.87 17.17
N HIS A 29 7.24 7.17 17.55
CA HIS A 29 6.07 6.35 17.27
C HIS A 29 4.97 7.26 16.70
N PRO A 30 4.88 7.41 15.38
CA PRO A 30 3.82 8.23 14.78
C PRO A 30 2.45 7.57 14.98
N LYS A 31 1.44 8.37 15.34
CA LYS A 31 0.04 7.91 15.37
C LYS A 31 -0.48 7.47 14.01
N ARG A 32 0.01 8.10 12.94
CA ARG A 32 -0.35 7.79 11.57
C ARG A 32 0.85 7.29 10.78
N GLU A 33 0.78 6.06 10.32
CA GLU A 33 1.83 5.41 9.54
C GLU A 33 1.22 4.24 8.77
N PHE A 34 1.43 4.21 7.45
CA PHE A 34 1.05 3.07 6.62
C PHE A 34 2.03 1.94 6.89
N ARG A 35 1.52 0.81 7.41
CA ARG A 35 2.33 -0.35 7.78
C ARG A 35 1.75 -1.54 7.06
N ALA A 36 2.26 -1.83 5.86
CA ALA A 36 1.68 -2.84 5.00
C ALA A 36 2.57 -4.07 4.78
N ALA A 37 1.98 -5.15 4.30
CA ALA A 37 2.73 -6.33 3.87
C ALA A 37 2.11 -6.95 2.61
N TRP A 38 2.96 -7.38 1.68
CA TRP A 38 2.51 -8.04 0.45
C TRP A 38 2.43 -9.56 0.61
N ILE A 39 1.27 -10.10 0.26
CA ILE A 39 1.02 -11.54 0.19
C ILE A 39 0.80 -11.92 -1.27
N GLN A 40 1.80 -12.59 -1.87
CA GLN A 40 1.80 -13.00 -3.27
C GLN A 40 1.23 -14.40 -3.48
N ALA A 41 0.51 -14.63 -4.57
CA ALA A 41 0.08 -15.98 -4.98
C ALA A 41 1.01 -16.58 -6.06
N VAL A 42 1.62 -15.72 -6.88
CA VAL A 42 2.38 -16.09 -8.10
C VAL A 42 3.59 -16.99 -7.83
N ASN A 43 4.13 -17.00 -6.60
CA ASN A 43 5.21 -17.89 -6.21
C ASN A 43 4.77 -19.35 -5.98
N GLY A 44 3.46 -19.64 -6.10
CA GLY A 44 2.91 -20.97 -5.93
C GLY A 44 2.69 -21.39 -4.48
N GLN A 45 2.82 -20.48 -3.49
CA GLN A 45 2.72 -20.84 -2.08
C GLN A 45 1.35 -21.38 -1.65
N PHE A 46 0.29 -21.13 -2.43
CA PHE A 46 -1.07 -21.63 -2.16
C PHE A 46 -1.42 -22.90 -2.94
N ARG A 47 -0.58 -23.30 -3.90
CA ARG A 47 -0.96 -24.29 -4.92
C ARG A 47 -1.14 -25.67 -4.29
N GLY A 48 -2.33 -26.24 -4.48
CA GLY A 48 -2.68 -27.58 -4.02
C GLY A 48 -2.90 -27.69 -2.51
N ILE A 49 -2.90 -26.58 -1.77
CA ILE A 49 -3.20 -26.60 -0.34
C ILE A 49 -4.72 -26.76 -0.14
N PRO A 50 -5.19 -27.72 0.66
CA PRO A 50 -6.62 -27.87 0.95
C PRO A 50 -7.23 -26.60 1.54
N THR A 51 -8.46 -26.27 1.15
CA THR A 51 -9.18 -25.04 1.53
C THR A 51 -9.07 -24.70 3.01
N ASP A 52 -9.43 -25.63 3.90
CA ASP A 52 -9.43 -25.34 5.34
C ASP A 52 -8.00 -25.10 5.88
N ARG A 53 -7.01 -25.82 5.33
CA ARG A 53 -5.61 -25.60 5.70
C ARG A 53 -5.13 -24.23 5.24
N LEU A 54 -5.47 -23.83 4.02
CA LEU A 54 -5.08 -22.52 3.49
C LEU A 54 -5.74 -21.38 4.27
N LYS A 55 -7.03 -21.49 4.61
CA LYS A 55 -7.71 -20.53 5.50
C LYS A 55 -6.98 -20.37 6.83
N GLN A 56 -6.57 -21.47 7.47
CA GLN A 56 -5.82 -21.41 8.73
C GLN A 56 -4.43 -20.80 8.58
N ILE A 57 -3.72 -21.11 7.49
CA ILE A 57 -2.42 -20.47 7.19
C ILE A 57 -2.57 -18.96 7.07
N LEU A 58 -3.56 -18.50 6.29
CA LEU A 58 -3.84 -17.08 6.09
C LEU A 58 -4.26 -16.40 7.40
N ILE A 59 -5.12 -17.02 8.21
CA ILE A 59 -5.49 -16.50 9.55
C ILE A 59 -4.27 -16.31 10.43
N ASN A 60 -3.38 -17.31 10.50
CA ASN A 60 -2.17 -17.25 11.31
C ASN A 60 -1.20 -16.19 10.80
N GLN A 61 -1.09 -16.05 9.48
CA GLN A 61 -0.29 -15.02 8.84
C GLN A 61 -0.81 -13.63 9.21
N LEU A 62 -2.12 -13.39 9.09
CA LEU A 62 -2.77 -12.13 9.46
C LEU A 62 -2.64 -11.82 10.95
N ASN A 63 -2.75 -12.82 11.84
CA ASN A 63 -2.51 -12.67 13.27
C ASN A 63 -1.07 -12.23 13.56
N SER A 64 -0.09 -12.88 12.94
CA SER A 64 1.32 -12.52 13.12
C SER A 64 1.62 -11.12 12.60
N LEU A 65 1.03 -10.72 11.46
CA LEU A 65 1.23 -9.40 10.87
C LEU A 65 0.56 -8.31 11.73
N GLN A 66 -0.68 -8.53 12.18
CA GLN A 66 -1.35 -7.61 13.10
C GLN A 66 -0.55 -7.43 14.40
N GLY A 67 -0.04 -8.54 14.97
CA GLY A 67 0.83 -8.50 16.16
C GLY A 67 2.14 -7.74 15.93
N ALA A 68 2.61 -7.65 14.68
CA ALA A 68 3.76 -6.84 14.27
C ALA A 68 3.41 -5.37 13.98
N GLY A 69 2.17 -4.95 14.23
CA GLY A 69 1.67 -3.60 13.98
C GLY A 69 1.32 -3.29 12.52
N ILE A 70 1.20 -4.30 11.65
CA ILE A 70 0.71 -4.14 10.28
C ILE A 70 -0.76 -3.73 10.30
N ASN A 71 -1.11 -2.71 9.52
CA ASN A 71 -2.46 -2.15 9.42
C ASN A 71 -3.06 -2.22 8.01
N ALA A 72 -2.32 -2.73 7.02
CA ALA A 72 -2.84 -2.98 5.68
C ALA A 72 -2.22 -4.25 5.04
N ILE A 73 -3.02 -4.99 4.29
CA ILE A 73 -2.59 -6.18 3.57
C ILE A 73 -2.79 -5.96 2.08
N ILE A 74 -1.71 -6.14 1.32
CA ILE A 74 -1.75 -6.09 -0.13
C ILE A 74 -1.71 -7.53 -0.65
N PHE A 75 -2.87 -8.05 -1.02
CA PHE A 75 -3.04 -9.47 -1.38
C PHE A 75 -3.20 -9.63 -2.90
N GLN A 76 -2.40 -10.50 -3.50
CA GLN A 76 -2.45 -10.72 -4.95
C GLN A 76 -3.72 -11.48 -5.34
N VAL A 77 -4.68 -10.79 -5.94
CA VAL A 77 -5.97 -11.35 -6.38
C VAL A 77 -5.99 -11.70 -7.86
N ARG A 78 -5.12 -11.06 -8.66
CA ARG A 78 -4.96 -11.32 -10.11
C ARG A 78 -3.49 -11.46 -10.50
N PRO A 79 -2.90 -12.67 -10.38
CA PRO A 79 -1.50 -12.92 -10.74
C PRO A 79 -1.17 -12.90 -12.23
N GLU A 80 -1.96 -13.57 -13.09
CA GLU A 80 -1.69 -13.74 -14.52
C GLU A 80 -2.97 -13.87 -15.35
N ALA A 81 -3.82 -12.82 -15.36
CA ALA A 81 -5.13 -12.85 -16.03
C ALA A 81 -6.04 -13.99 -15.53
N ASP A 82 -5.99 -14.21 -14.23
CA ASP A 82 -6.78 -15.19 -13.50
C ASP A 82 -7.22 -14.61 -12.15
N ALA A 83 -8.12 -15.30 -11.45
CA ALA A 83 -8.76 -14.77 -10.25
C ALA A 83 -8.56 -15.68 -9.03
N LEU A 84 -8.13 -15.09 -7.91
CA LEU A 84 -8.25 -15.69 -6.57
C LEU A 84 -9.58 -15.28 -5.91
N TYR A 85 -10.64 -15.23 -6.71
CA TYR A 85 -12.01 -14.91 -6.32
C TYR A 85 -12.96 -15.41 -7.41
N ALA A 86 -14.26 -15.49 -7.09
CA ALA A 86 -15.24 -15.89 -8.10
C ALA A 86 -15.45 -14.75 -9.10
N SER A 87 -14.90 -14.89 -10.32
CA SER A 87 -15.08 -13.93 -11.41
C SER A 87 -15.91 -14.52 -12.56
N GLN A 88 -16.68 -13.66 -13.23
CA GLN A 88 -17.35 -13.98 -14.49
C GLN A 88 -16.49 -13.63 -15.72
N TYR A 89 -15.35 -12.97 -15.52
CA TYR A 89 -14.51 -12.43 -16.60
C TYR A 89 -13.16 -13.11 -16.73
N GLU A 90 -12.63 -13.63 -15.62
CA GLU A 90 -11.34 -14.31 -15.58
C GLU A 90 -11.49 -15.70 -14.93
N PRO A 91 -10.76 -16.71 -15.41
CA PRO A 91 -10.82 -18.04 -14.84
C PRO A 91 -10.19 -18.09 -13.44
N TRP A 92 -10.58 -19.09 -12.63
CA TRP A 92 -9.91 -19.36 -11.36
C TRP A 92 -8.40 -19.54 -11.51
N SER A 93 -7.65 -19.01 -10.56
CA SER A 93 -6.20 -19.08 -10.60
C SER A 93 -5.65 -20.48 -10.38
N ARG A 94 -4.73 -20.91 -11.26
CA ARG A 94 -3.97 -22.16 -11.05
C ARG A 94 -3.06 -22.11 -9.83
N PHE A 95 -2.81 -20.93 -9.26
CA PHE A 95 -2.06 -20.79 -8.01
C PHE A 95 -2.84 -21.31 -6.80
N LEU A 96 -4.14 -21.62 -6.93
CA LEU A 96 -4.93 -22.32 -5.92
C LEU A 96 -4.91 -23.84 -6.12
N THR A 97 -5.33 -24.32 -7.29
CA THR A 97 -5.63 -25.75 -7.52
C THR A 97 -4.59 -26.48 -8.37
N GLY A 98 -3.67 -25.75 -8.99
CA GLY A 98 -2.77 -26.26 -10.01
C GLY A 98 -3.32 -26.20 -11.44
N VAL A 99 -4.63 -25.99 -11.62
CA VAL A 99 -5.31 -25.98 -12.93
C VAL A 99 -6.11 -24.68 -13.09
N GLN A 100 -5.85 -23.91 -14.15
CA GLN A 100 -6.55 -22.65 -14.37
C GLN A 100 -8.02 -22.90 -14.76
N GLY A 101 -8.94 -22.13 -14.19
CA GLY A 101 -10.39 -22.30 -14.37
C GLY A 101 -11.02 -23.30 -13.41
N LYS A 102 -10.23 -24.11 -12.69
CA LYS A 102 -10.76 -25.01 -11.66
C LYS A 102 -10.96 -24.26 -10.34
N ALA A 103 -12.21 -24.19 -9.89
CA ALA A 103 -12.58 -23.63 -8.59
C ALA A 103 -11.97 -24.45 -7.44
N PRO A 104 -11.67 -23.84 -6.28
CA PRO A 104 -11.19 -24.58 -5.11
C PRO A 104 -12.29 -25.51 -4.57
N GLU A 105 -11.88 -26.66 -4.01
CA GLU A 105 -12.75 -27.70 -3.46
C GLU A 105 -12.26 -28.11 -2.05
N PRO A 106 -13.09 -28.01 -0.99
CA PRO A 106 -14.41 -27.38 -0.94
C PRO A 106 -14.41 -25.92 -1.41
N TYR A 107 -15.54 -25.48 -1.97
CA TYR A 107 -15.71 -24.13 -2.50
C TYR A 107 -15.45 -23.06 -1.44
N TRP A 108 -14.71 -22.03 -1.83
CA TRP A 108 -14.58 -20.77 -1.12
C TRP A 108 -14.08 -19.68 -2.07
N ASP A 109 -14.30 -18.41 -1.70
CA ASP A 109 -13.75 -17.24 -2.37
C ASP A 109 -12.58 -16.68 -1.53
N PRO A 110 -11.32 -16.82 -1.98
CA PRO A 110 -10.16 -16.36 -1.22
C PRO A 110 -10.11 -14.86 -0.97
N MET A 111 -10.51 -14.04 -1.95
CA MET A 111 -10.50 -12.58 -1.77
C MET A 111 -11.56 -12.15 -0.76
N GLN A 112 -12.78 -12.69 -0.86
CA GLN A 112 -13.83 -12.40 0.14
C GLN A 112 -13.37 -12.79 1.55
N PHE A 113 -12.81 -13.99 1.70
CA PHE A 113 -12.28 -14.45 2.97
C PHE A 113 -11.19 -13.52 3.52
N MET A 114 -10.25 -13.09 2.68
CA MET A 114 -9.17 -12.20 3.09
C MET A 114 -9.68 -10.81 3.49
N ILE A 115 -10.68 -10.25 2.79
CA ILE A 115 -11.32 -8.99 3.17
C ILE A 115 -11.93 -9.11 4.58
N GLU A 116 -12.73 -10.14 4.80
CA GLU A 116 -13.38 -10.38 6.10
C GLU A 116 -12.37 -10.56 7.23
N GLU A 117 -11.32 -11.35 7.01
CA GLU A 117 -10.29 -11.60 8.02
C GLU A 117 -9.40 -10.37 8.29
N CYS A 118 -9.12 -9.54 7.28
CA CYS A 118 -8.42 -8.27 7.48
C CYS A 118 -9.30 -7.29 8.28
N HIS A 119 -10.57 -7.14 7.91
CA HIS A 119 -11.50 -6.21 8.55
C HIS A 119 -11.83 -6.61 9.99
N LYS A 120 -11.93 -7.91 10.30
CA LYS A 120 -12.05 -8.42 11.69
C LYS A 120 -10.88 -7.95 12.57
N ARG A 121 -9.71 -7.73 11.96
CA ARG A 121 -8.46 -7.27 12.61
C ARG A 121 -8.23 -5.77 12.47
N SER A 122 -9.20 -5.03 11.92
CA SER A 122 -9.07 -3.60 11.63
C SER A 122 -7.91 -3.26 10.68
N MET A 123 -7.51 -4.20 9.82
CA MET A 123 -6.53 -3.96 8.76
C MET A 123 -7.25 -3.63 7.44
N GLU A 124 -6.69 -2.72 6.66
CA GLU A 124 -7.14 -2.50 5.28
C GLU A 124 -6.82 -3.71 4.39
N PHE A 125 -7.67 -3.97 3.41
CA PHE A 125 -7.43 -4.94 2.34
C PHE A 125 -7.27 -4.23 1.00
N HIS A 126 -6.10 -4.38 0.38
CA HIS A 126 -5.79 -3.82 -0.93
C HIS A 126 -5.71 -4.97 -1.94
N ALA A 127 -6.59 -4.95 -2.94
CA ALA A 127 -6.64 -5.95 -4.01
C ALA A 127 -5.51 -5.70 -5.00
N TRP A 128 -4.46 -6.53 -4.96
CA TRP A 128 -3.32 -6.43 -5.86
C TRP A 128 -3.56 -7.19 -7.15
N ILE A 129 -3.50 -6.45 -8.25
CA ILE A 129 -3.63 -6.97 -9.61
C ILE A 129 -2.34 -6.77 -10.39
N ASN A 130 -1.95 -7.77 -11.16
CA ASN A 130 -1.08 -7.57 -12.31
C ASN A 130 -1.96 -7.24 -13.53
N PRO A 131 -1.75 -6.11 -14.24
CA PRO A 131 -2.63 -5.67 -15.31
C PRO A 131 -2.47 -6.50 -16.59
N TYR A 132 -1.23 -6.73 -17.05
CA TYR A 132 -0.98 -7.19 -18.41
C TYR A 132 -0.51 -8.64 -18.49
N ARG A 133 0.05 -9.23 -17.42
CA ARG A 133 0.54 -10.61 -17.45
C ARG A 133 -0.61 -11.61 -17.63
N VAL A 134 -0.38 -12.59 -18.49
CA VAL A 134 -1.33 -13.67 -18.81
C VAL A 134 -0.69 -15.05 -18.63
N LYS A 135 0.59 -15.20 -19.02
CA LYS A 135 1.35 -16.43 -18.75
C LYS A 135 2.75 -16.11 -18.25
N THR A 136 3.10 -16.64 -17.09
CA THR A 136 4.49 -16.66 -16.56
C THR A 136 5.43 -17.61 -17.30
N SER A 137 4.90 -18.59 -18.03
CA SER A 137 5.64 -19.49 -18.94
C SER A 137 4.70 -19.96 -20.06
N LEU A 138 5.18 -20.09 -21.30
CA LEU A 138 4.36 -20.62 -22.41
C LEU A 138 3.93 -22.07 -22.18
N LYS A 139 4.59 -22.78 -21.27
CA LYS A 139 4.23 -24.15 -20.86
C LYS A 139 2.96 -24.23 -20.02
N ASN A 140 2.54 -23.14 -19.38
CA ASN A 140 1.30 -23.15 -18.60
C ASN A 140 0.10 -23.23 -19.54
N GLU A 141 -0.87 -24.08 -19.21
CA GLU A 141 -2.11 -24.16 -19.99
C GLU A 141 -3.08 -23.06 -19.58
N LEU A 142 -3.74 -22.45 -20.58
CA LEU A 142 -4.85 -21.54 -20.33
C LEU A 142 -6.14 -22.34 -20.26
N SER A 143 -7.05 -21.93 -19.38
CA SER A 143 -8.38 -22.50 -19.30
C SER A 143 -9.10 -22.37 -20.66
N PRO A 144 -9.94 -23.34 -21.07
CA PRO A 144 -10.73 -23.21 -22.30
C PRO A 144 -11.61 -21.96 -22.34
N ILE A 145 -12.05 -21.46 -21.18
CA ILE A 145 -12.86 -20.24 -21.05
C ILE A 145 -12.04 -18.94 -20.99
N HIS A 146 -10.71 -19.01 -21.03
CA HIS A 146 -9.86 -17.82 -20.96
C HIS A 146 -10.05 -16.97 -22.23
N ILE A 147 -10.11 -15.64 -22.06
CA ILE A 147 -10.43 -14.70 -23.14
C ILE A 147 -9.42 -14.71 -24.30
N TYR A 148 -8.21 -15.21 -24.06
CA TYR A 148 -7.22 -15.53 -25.10
C TYR A 148 -7.76 -16.44 -26.20
N ASN A 149 -8.62 -17.42 -25.87
CA ASN A 149 -9.10 -18.37 -26.86
C ASN A 149 -10.14 -17.74 -27.81
N SER A 150 -10.85 -16.70 -27.35
CA SER A 150 -11.82 -15.95 -28.18
C SER A 150 -11.21 -14.72 -28.84
N HIS A 151 -10.17 -14.14 -28.24
CA HIS A 151 -9.52 -12.91 -28.69
C HIS A 151 -7.99 -13.02 -28.70
N PRO A 152 -7.38 -13.97 -29.43
CA PRO A 152 -5.93 -14.15 -29.44
C PRO A 152 -5.18 -12.91 -29.95
N GLU A 153 -5.83 -12.05 -30.73
CA GLU A 153 -5.31 -10.79 -31.25
C GLU A 153 -5.07 -9.74 -30.15
N TRP A 154 -5.57 -9.93 -28.93
CA TRP A 154 -5.33 -9.01 -27.81
C TRP A 154 -3.98 -9.21 -27.13
N PHE A 155 -3.21 -10.22 -27.55
CA PHE A 155 -2.09 -10.73 -26.78
C PHE A 155 -0.77 -10.72 -27.54
N VAL A 156 0.30 -10.53 -26.78
CA VAL A 156 1.68 -10.45 -27.29
C VAL A 156 2.55 -11.45 -26.54
N THR A 157 3.29 -12.27 -27.28
CA THR A 157 4.29 -13.18 -26.72
C THR A 157 5.64 -12.50 -26.65
N TYR A 158 6.23 -12.41 -25.47
CA TYR A 158 7.56 -11.85 -25.25
C TYR A 158 8.41 -12.76 -24.37
N GLY A 159 9.52 -13.26 -24.94
CA GLY A 159 10.30 -14.35 -24.33
C GLY A 159 9.47 -15.62 -24.19
N ASP A 160 9.46 -16.20 -22.99
CA ASP A 160 8.62 -17.34 -22.60
C ASP A 160 7.30 -16.89 -21.93
N GLN A 161 6.86 -15.64 -22.12
CA GLN A 161 5.69 -15.10 -21.42
C GLN A 161 4.65 -14.53 -22.40
N LEU A 162 3.40 -14.48 -21.95
CA LEU A 162 2.26 -13.95 -22.69
C LEU A 162 1.65 -12.77 -21.92
N TYR A 163 1.32 -11.71 -22.64
CA TYR A 163 0.78 -10.46 -22.09
C TYR A 163 -0.42 -9.99 -22.90
N PHE A 164 -1.34 -9.27 -22.27
CA PHE A 164 -2.20 -8.33 -22.98
C PHE A 164 -1.34 -7.28 -23.68
N ASP A 165 -1.67 -6.94 -24.92
CA ASP A 165 -1.07 -5.78 -25.59
C ASP A 165 -1.57 -4.49 -24.91
N PRO A 166 -0.67 -3.69 -24.28
CA PRO A 166 -1.08 -2.43 -23.64
C PRO A 166 -1.64 -1.41 -24.63
N ALA A 167 -1.31 -1.51 -25.92
CA ALA A 167 -1.75 -0.60 -26.97
C ALA A 167 -3.21 -0.76 -27.37
N LEU A 168 -3.80 -1.94 -27.16
CA LEU A 168 -5.16 -2.22 -27.60
C LEU A 168 -6.21 -1.64 -26.64
N PRO A 169 -7.17 -0.83 -27.15
CA PRO A 169 -8.31 -0.37 -26.36
C PRO A 169 -9.07 -1.51 -25.67
N GLU A 170 -9.21 -2.64 -26.34
CA GLU A 170 -9.89 -3.84 -25.86
C GLU A 170 -9.22 -4.44 -24.63
N SER A 171 -7.88 -4.58 -24.65
CA SER A 171 -7.09 -4.98 -23.48
C SER A 171 -7.35 -4.07 -22.29
N ARG A 172 -7.29 -2.75 -22.49
CA ARG A 172 -7.52 -1.77 -21.41
C ARG A 172 -8.96 -1.83 -20.88
N ASN A 173 -9.93 -2.00 -21.77
CA ASN A 173 -11.34 -2.11 -21.40
C ASN A 173 -11.62 -3.40 -20.61
N HIS A 174 -11.02 -4.53 -21.00
CA HIS A 174 -11.14 -5.79 -20.25
C HIS A 174 -10.55 -5.67 -18.84
N ILE A 175 -9.36 -5.07 -18.71
CA ILE A 175 -8.76 -4.82 -17.39
C ILE A 175 -9.67 -3.94 -16.52
N CYS A 176 -10.24 -2.87 -17.08
CA CYS A 176 -11.20 -2.02 -16.35
C CYS A 176 -12.50 -2.76 -15.99
N LYS A 177 -12.93 -3.71 -16.82
CA LYS A 177 -14.10 -4.57 -16.54
C LYS A 177 -13.84 -5.49 -15.34
N VAL A 178 -12.65 -6.07 -15.26
CA VAL A 178 -12.22 -6.87 -14.10
C VAL A 178 -12.13 -6.02 -12.84
N ILE A 179 -11.62 -4.79 -12.93
CA ILE A 179 -11.58 -3.87 -11.79
C ILE A 179 -13.00 -3.45 -11.36
N THR A 180 -13.89 -3.20 -12.32
CA THR A 180 -15.31 -2.92 -12.06
C THR A 180 -15.97 -4.07 -11.29
N ASP A 181 -15.69 -5.32 -11.68
CA ASP A 181 -16.16 -6.52 -11.00
C ASP A 181 -15.74 -6.53 -9.52
N ILE A 182 -14.43 -6.35 -9.26
CA ILE A 182 -13.85 -6.32 -7.92
C ILE A 182 -14.47 -5.19 -7.08
N VAL A 183 -14.42 -3.95 -7.58
CA VAL A 183 -14.83 -2.76 -6.80
C VAL A 183 -16.32 -2.78 -6.54
N SER A 184 -17.14 -3.22 -7.49
CA SER A 184 -18.61 -3.26 -7.31
C SER A 184 -19.06 -4.28 -6.27
N ARG A 185 -18.46 -5.48 -6.25
CA ARG A 185 -18.94 -6.61 -5.44
C ARG A 185 -18.26 -6.77 -4.10
N TYR A 186 -17.01 -6.36 -3.98
CA TYR A 186 -16.20 -6.63 -2.79
C TYR A 186 -15.92 -5.36 -2.00
N ASP A 187 -15.78 -5.51 -0.69
CA ASP A 187 -15.49 -4.41 0.24
C ASP A 187 -13.99 -4.12 0.34
N VAL A 188 -13.34 -3.90 -0.80
CA VAL A 188 -11.92 -3.55 -0.86
C VAL A 188 -11.68 -2.13 -0.35
N ASP A 189 -10.53 -1.88 0.28
CA ASP A 189 -10.12 -0.53 0.69
C ASP A 189 -9.25 0.14 -0.38
N ALA A 190 -8.58 -0.65 -1.23
CA ALA A 190 -7.85 -0.15 -2.38
C ALA A 190 -7.75 -1.17 -3.53
N ILE A 191 -7.54 -0.66 -4.74
CA ILE A 191 -6.90 -1.38 -5.85
C ILE A 191 -5.41 -1.05 -5.84
N HIS A 192 -4.58 -2.08 -5.99
CA HIS A 192 -3.12 -1.95 -6.01
C HIS A 192 -2.53 -2.57 -7.28
N MET A 193 -1.62 -1.88 -7.92
CA MET A 193 -0.82 -2.41 -9.03
C MET A 193 0.66 -2.44 -8.63
N ASP A 194 1.37 -3.49 -9.04
CA ASP A 194 2.83 -3.58 -8.88
C ASP A 194 3.57 -2.93 -10.06
N ASP A 195 4.80 -3.36 -10.32
CA ASP A 195 5.74 -2.75 -11.25
C ASP A 195 5.68 -3.34 -12.67
N TYR A 196 4.75 -4.26 -12.95
CA TYR A 196 4.66 -4.90 -14.27
C TYR A 196 3.71 -4.14 -15.21
N PHE A 197 4.30 -3.22 -15.98
CA PHE A 197 3.63 -2.52 -17.08
C PHE A 197 3.96 -3.21 -18.41
N TYR A 198 4.85 -2.64 -19.21
CA TYR A 198 5.58 -3.46 -20.18
C TYR A 198 6.56 -4.39 -19.43
N PRO A 199 6.87 -5.56 -20.00
CA PRO A 199 7.73 -6.52 -19.35
C PRO A 199 9.18 -6.05 -19.28
N TYR A 200 9.91 -6.61 -18.33
CA TYR A 200 11.35 -6.37 -18.17
C TYR A 200 12.07 -6.73 -19.48
N PRO A 201 12.97 -5.86 -19.98
CA PRO A 201 13.57 -6.04 -21.30
C PRO A 201 14.46 -7.29 -21.36
N ILE A 202 14.30 -8.03 -22.45
CA ILE A 202 15.17 -9.14 -22.86
C ILE A 202 16.23 -8.57 -23.81
N LYS A 203 17.50 -8.75 -23.45
CA LYS A 203 18.63 -8.26 -24.25
C LYS A 203 18.52 -8.73 -25.70
N GLY A 204 18.55 -7.77 -26.64
CA GLY A 204 18.50 -8.03 -28.07
C GLY A 204 17.11 -8.36 -28.63
N LYS A 205 16.04 -8.21 -27.83
CA LYS A 205 14.67 -8.50 -28.25
C LYS A 205 13.75 -7.33 -27.89
N ASP A 206 13.25 -6.60 -28.88
CA ASP A 206 12.21 -5.58 -28.67
C ASP A 206 10.86 -6.24 -28.36
N PHE A 207 9.99 -5.53 -27.64
CA PHE A 207 8.61 -5.98 -27.42
C PHE A 207 7.84 -5.96 -28.75
N PRO A 208 7.18 -7.07 -29.16
CA PRO A 208 6.68 -7.22 -30.53
C PRO A 208 5.29 -6.58 -30.72
N ASP A 209 5.24 -5.26 -30.60
CA ASP A 209 4.05 -4.41 -30.78
C ASP A 209 4.14 -3.51 -32.03
N ASP A 210 4.94 -3.89 -33.04
CA ASP A 210 5.10 -3.12 -34.29
C ASP A 210 3.78 -2.94 -35.04
N ALA A 211 2.95 -4.00 -35.12
CA ALA A 211 1.64 -3.92 -35.76
C ALA A 211 0.71 -2.95 -35.01
N SER A 212 0.74 -2.97 -33.68
CA SER A 212 -0.02 -2.06 -32.84
C SER A 212 0.49 -0.62 -32.95
N PHE A 213 1.81 -0.42 -33.05
CA PHE A 213 2.40 0.90 -33.29
C PHE A 213 2.03 1.45 -34.67
N ALA A 214 2.06 0.63 -35.72
CA ALA A 214 1.63 1.04 -37.05
C ALA A 214 0.15 1.46 -37.08
N ARG A 215 -0.70 0.79 -36.28
CA ARG A 215 -2.15 1.06 -36.23
C ARG A 215 -2.53 2.23 -35.31
N TYR A 216 -1.88 2.36 -34.15
CA TYR A 216 -2.29 3.28 -33.08
C TYR A 216 -1.21 4.28 -32.67
N GLY A 217 -0.03 4.24 -33.28
CA GLY A 217 1.11 5.11 -32.96
C GLY A 217 1.06 6.50 -33.59
N GLY A 218 0.05 6.78 -34.43
CA GLY A 218 -0.12 8.07 -35.08
C GLY A 218 -0.07 9.23 -34.07
N GLY A 219 0.78 10.23 -34.33
CA GLY A 219 0.99 11.37 -33.44
C GLY A 219 2.21 11.25 -32.51
N PHE A 220 2.87 10.10 -32.44
CA PHE A 220 4.13 9.92 -31.71
C PHE A 220 5.32 9.86 -32.66
N SER A 221 6.36 10.64 -32.35
CA SER A 221 7.63 10.62 -33.09
C SER A 221 8.55 9.46 -32.69
N ASN A 222 8.31 8.83 -31.53
CA ASN A 222 9.04 7.67 -31.08
C ASN A 222 8.12 6.66 -30.38
N LYS A 223 8.48 5.38 -30.51
CA LYS A 223 7.71 4.25 -30.00
C LYS A 223 7.68 4.20 -28.46
N ALA A 224 8.71 4.71 -27.78
CA ALA A 224 8.79 4.72 -26.32
C ALA A 224 7.75 5.65 -25.67
N ASP A 225 7.58 6.86 -26.20
CA ASP A 225 6.54 7.80 -25.75
C ASP A 225 5.14 7.26 -26.01
N TRP A 226 4.95 6.59 -27.15
CA TRP A 226 3.70 5.90 -27.44
C TRP A 226 3.40 4.78 -26.43
N ARG A 227 4.39 3.92 -26.12
CA ARG A 227 4.27 2.88 -25.08
C ARG A 227 3.91 3.49 -23.72
N ARG A 228 4.58 4.57 -23.31
CA ARG A 228 4.23 5.33 -22.08
C ARG A 228 2.79 5.84 -22.12
N SER A 229 2.37 6.42 -23.24
CA SER A 229 0.99 6.90 -23.41
C SER A 229 -0.04 5.78 -23.27
N ASN A 230 0.23 4.58 -23.78
CA ASN A 230 -0.68 3.45 -23.64
C ASN A 230 -0.89 3.07 -22.16
N VAL A 231 0.19 3.06 -21.37
CA VAL A 231 0.11 2.81 -19.93
C VAL A 231 -0.62 3.95 -19.23
N ASN A 232 -0.31 5.22 -19.56
CA ASN A 232 -0.99 6.39 -19.01
C ASN A 232 -2.52 6.32 -19.20
N ILE A 233 -2.97 5.92 -20.39
CA ILE A 233 -4.41 5.76 -20.70
C ILE A 233 -5.03 4.68 -19.80
N LEU A 234 -4.37 3.55 -19.57
CA LEU A 234 -4.89 2.54 -18.65
C LEU A 234 -5.00 3.10 -17.23
N ILE A 235 -3.94 3.72 -16.72
CA ILE A 235 -3.91 4.26 -15.35
C ILE A 235 -5.03 5.29 -15.14
N GLN A 236 -5.22 6.19 -16.10
CA GLN A 236 -6.34 7.14 -16.06
C GLN A 236 -7.70 6.43 -16.06
N LYS A 237 -7.90 5.45 -16.95
CA LYS A 237 -9.18 4.70 -17.01
C LYS A 237 -9.47 3.93 -15.72
N ILE A 238 -8.45 3.35 -15.08
CA ILE A 238 -8.60 2.64 -13.80
C ILE A 238 -9.04 3.63 -12.73
N HIS A 239 -8.38 4.79 -12.64
CA HIS A 239 -8.76 5.86 -11.73
C HIS A 239 -10.23 6.25 -11.89
N GLU A 240 -10.64 6.58 -13.11
CA GLU A 240 -12.01 6.98 -13.43
C GLU A 240 -13.02 5.87 -13.09
N THR A 241 -12.68 4.61 -13.37
CA THR A 241 -13.49 3.43 -13.03
C THR A 241 -13.68 3.30 -11.51
N VAL A 242 -12.60 3.38 -10.74
CA VAL A 242 -12.66 3.26 -9.27
C VAL A 242 -13.47 4.42 -8.67
N ARG A 243 -13.18 5.66 -9.08
CA ARG A 243 -13.87 6.87 -8.58
C ARG A 243 -15.36 6.86 -8.89
N GLY A 244 -15.75 6.39 -10.08
CA GLY A 244 -17.15 6.31 -10.50
C GLY A 244 -17.98 5.26 -9.74
N LEU A 245 -17.34 4.26 -9.13
CA LEU A 245 -18.03 3.17 -8.41
C LEU A 245 -18.03 3.38 -6.90
N LYS A 246 -16.84 3.60 -6.31
CA LYS A 246 -16.65 3.74 -4.86
C LYS A 246 -15.59 4.82 -4.62
N PRO A 247 -15.97 6.10 -4.47
CA PRO A 247 -15.03 7.21 -4.39
C PRO A 247 -14.10 7.17 -3.18
N TRP A 248 -14.34 6.32 -2.18
CA TRP A 248 -13.43 6.09 -1.05
C TRP A 248 -12.39 4.99 -1.28
N VAL A 249 -12.56 4.11 -2.29
CA VAL A 249 -11.59 3.04 -2.58
C VAL A 249 -10.35 3.67 -3.19
N LYS A 250 -9.17 3.45 -2.60
CA LYS A 250 -7.92 4.06 -3.06
C LYS A 250 -7.40 3.32 -4.31
N PHE A 251 -6.64 3.99 -5.17
CA PHE A 251 -5.91 3.37 -6.26
C PHE A 251 -4.43 3.74 -6.15
N GLY A 252 -3.56 2.76 -5.91
CA GLY A 252 -2.14 3.02 -5.79
C GLY A 252 -1.27 2.05 -6.57
N VAL A 253 -0.02 2.46 -6.75
CA VAL A 253 0.97 1.76 -7.57
C VAL A 253 2.24 1.54 -6.77
N SER A 254 2.85 0.36 -6.90
CA SER A 254 4.17 0.00 -6.39
C SER A 254 5.14 -0.14 -7.56
N PRO A 255 5.71 0.97 -8.06
CA PRO A 255 6.59 0.92 -9.22
C PRO A 255 7.99 0.41 -8.86
N PHE A 256 8.80 0.12 -9.86
CA PHE A 256 10.22 -0.22 -9.64
C PHE A 256 10.92 0.89 -8.83
N GLY A 257 11.97 0.57 -8.07
CA GLY A 257 12.55 1.55 -7.16
C GLY A 257 13.28 2.72 -7.85
N ILE A 258 13.74 2.57 -9.09
CA ILE A 258 14.39 3.62 -9.88
C ILE A 258 13.37 4.19 -10.88
N TYR A 259 13.06 5.48 -10.80
CA TYR A 259 12.24 6.15 -11.82
C TYR A 259 13.05 6.34 -13.11
N ARG A 260 14.15 7.08 -13.01
CA ARG A 260 15.17 7.31 -14.05
C ARG A 260 16.54 7.45 -13.39
N ASN A 261 17.57 6.99 -14.07
CA ASN A 261 18.97 7.23 -13.72
C ASN A 261 19.36 8.66 -14.11
N GLN A 262 20.29 9.24 -13.36
CA GLN A 262 20.83 10.57 -13.64
C GLN A 262 21.49 10.66 -15.02
N SER A 263 22.00 9.55 -15.55
CA SER A 263 22.57 9.46 -16.90
C SER A 263 21.54 9.60 -18.02
N SER A 264 20.27 9.25 -17.74
CA SER A 264 19.16 9.29 -18.71
C SER A 264 18.35 10.58 -18.59
N ASP A 265 18.36 11.20 -17.41
CA ASP A 265 17.69 12.46 -17.09
C ASP A 265 18.47 13.14 -15.95
N PRO A 266 18.95 14.40 -16.10
CA PRO A 266 19.66 15.11 -15.04
C PRO A 266 18.90 15.21 -13.70
N LEU A 267 17.57 15.11 -13.73
CA LEU A 267 16.70 15.09 -12.53
C LEU A 267 16.49 13.68 -11.96
N GLY A 268 17.00 12.63 -12.64
CA GLY A 268 16.97 11.25 -12.18
C GLY A 268 17.80 11.01 -10.91
N SER A 269 17.62 9.84 -10.30
CA SER A 269 18.41 9.42 -9.15
C SER A 269 19.83 9.07 -9.54
N ALA A 270 20.80 9.27 -8.63
CA ALA A 270 22.19 8.86 -8.80
C ALA A 270 22.33 7.33 -8.73
N THR A 271 21.82 6.65 -9.77
CA THR A 271 21.71 5.20 -9.93
C THR A 271 22.08 4.82 -11.36
N ASN A 272 22.25 3.53 -11.64
CA ASN A 272 22.58 3.02 -12.98
C ASN A 272 21.88 1.67 -13.31
N GLY A 273 20.71 1.44 -12.73
CA GLY A 273 19.92 0.21 -12.91
C GLY A 273 18.80 0.34 -13.95
N LEU A 274 17.89 -0.66 -13.98
CA LEU A 274 16.63 -0.60 -14.72
C LEU A 274 15.81 0.64 -14.31
N GLN A 275 15.03 1.22 -15.23
CA GLN A 275 14.27 2.45 -15.01
C GLN A 275 12.80 2.26 -15.34
N ASN A 276 11.90 2.71 -14.45
CA ASN A 276 10.46 2.66 -14.74
C ASN A 276 10.09 3.39 -16.03
N TYR A 277 10.57 4.62 -16.19
CA TYR A 277 10.14 5.49 -17.29
C TYR A 277 10.65 5.00 -18.65
N ASP A 278 11.90 4.55 -18.68
CA ASP A 278 12.61 4.23 -19.92
C ASP A 278 12.41 2.78 -20.35
N ASP A 279 12.46 1.83 -19.41
CA ASP A 279 12.47 0.39 -19.71
C ASP A 279 11.11 -0.27 -19.53
N LEU A 280 10.31 0.19 -18.55
CA LEU A 280 8.97 -0.34 -18.25
C LEU A 280 7.84 0.56 -18.76
N TYR A 281 8.18 1.72 -19.33
CA TYR A 281 7.27 2.75 -19.87
C TYR A 281 6.23 3.24 -18.85
N ALA A 282 6.64 3.37 -17.59
CA ALA A 282 5.79 3.77 -16.47
C ALA A 282 6.14 5.19 -15.99
N ASP A 283 5.32 6.17 -16.39
CA ASP A 283 5.48 7.57 -15.98
C ASP A 283 4.75 7.88 -14.66
N VAL A 284 5.21 7.24 -13.59
CA VAL A 284 4.58 7.27 -12.27
C VAL A 284 4.53 8.65 -11.62
N LEU A 285 5.47 9.55 -11.96
CA LEU A 285 5.43 10.94 -11.52
C LEU A 285 4.30 11.71 -12.20
N LEU A 286 4.08 11.49 -13.51
CA LEU A 286 2.93 12.06 -14.21
C LEU A 286 1.62 11.61 -13.58
N TRP A 287 1.49 10.31 -13.26
CA TRP A 287 0.25 9.77 -12.69
C TRP A 287 -0.08 10.40 -11.34
N ALA A 288 0.93 10.55 -10.47
CA ALA A 288 0.77 11.21 -9.18
C ALA A 288 0.40 12.69 -9.35
N ARG A 289 1.13 13.42 -10.22
CA ARG A 289 0.86 14.84 -10.51
C ARG A 289 -0.52 15.10 -11.07
N LYS A 290 -1.01 14.19 -11.93
CA LYS A 290 -2.36 14.25 -12.50
C LYS A 290 -3.44 13.76 -11.55
N GLY A 291 -3.05 13.18 -10.42
CA GLY A 291 -3.97 12.63 -9.44
C GLY A 291 -4.65 11.33 -9.87
N TRP A 292 -4.11 10.64 -10.88
CA TRP A 292 -4.65 9.36 -11.34
C TRP A 292 -4.35 8.22 -10.36
N ILE A 293 -3.33 8.38 -9.52
CA ILE A 293 -3.06 7.49 -8.39
C ILE A 293 -3.12 8.28 -7.09
N ASP A 294 -3.57 7.60 -6.05
CA ASP A 294 -3.73 8.14 -4.70
C ASP A 294 -2.48 7.93 -3.84
N TYR A 295 -1.65 6.93 -4.16
CA TYR A 295 -0.38 6.72 -3.47
C TYR A 295 0.65 6.00 -4.35
N ASN A 296 1.93 6.17 -3.99
CA ASN A 296 3.06 5.44 -4.57
C ASN A 296 3.79 4.60 -3.51
N ILE A 297 4.23 3.40 -3.90
CA ILE A 297 5.07 2.52 -3.09
C ILE A 297 6.31 2.06 -3.86
N PRO A 298 7.28 2.93 -4.19
CA PRO A 298 8.48 2.49 -4.91
C PRO A 298 9.18 1.33 -4.22
N GLN A 299 9.54 0.33 -5.02
CA GLN A 299 10.21 -0.90 -4.59
C GLN A 299 11.71 -0.67 -4.35
N VAL A 300 12.06 -0.01 -3.25
CA VAL A 300 13.46 0.27 -2.85
C VAL A 300 14.04 -0.95 -2.12
N TYR A 301 14.25 -2.03 -2.88
CA TYR A 301 14.59 -3.34 -2.32
C TYR A 301 16.08 -3.53 -2.02
N TRP A 302 16.95 -2.64 -2.45
CA TRP A 302 18.38 -2.76 -2.24
C TRP A 302 18.80 -2.46 -0.79
N GLN A 303 20.03 -2.85 -0.46
CA GLN A 303 20.72 -2.47 0.75
C GLN A 303 21.27 -1.03 0.65
N ILE A 304 21.48 -0.39 1.80
CA ILE A 304 22.25 0.84 1.91
C ILE A 304 23.68 0.56 1.46
N GLY A 305 24.21 1.43 0.61
CA GLY A 305 25.51 1.32 -0.04
C GLY A 305 25.51 0.50 -1.33
N HIS A 306 24.34 0.06 -1.85
CA HIS A 306 24.32 -0.71 -3.11
C HIS A 306 24.88 0.13 -4.27
N PRO A 307 25.90 -0.34 -5.01
CA PRO A 307 26.64 0.48 -5.96
C PRO A 307 25.79 1.00 -7.13
N ALA A 308 24.77 0.24 -7.52
CA ALA A 308 23.91 0.61 -8.65
C ALA A 308 22.62 1.35 -8.26
N ALA A 309 22.19 1.21 -7.00
CA ALA A 309 20.81 1.48 -6.58
C ALA A 309 20.75 1.67 -5.06
N ASP A 310 21.60 2.55 -4.54
CA ASP A 310 21.70 2.79 -3.10
C ASP A 310 20.35 3.16 -2.48
N TYR A 311 19.99 2.45 -1.41
CA TYR A 311 18.73 2.64 -0.71
C TYR A 311 18.56 4.09 -0.21
N GLU A 312 19.61 4.68 0.41
CA GLU A 312 19.51 6.02 0.97
C GLU A 312 19.31 7.07 -0.12
N THR A 313 20.00 6.92 -1.25
CA THR A 313 19.87 7.74 -2.44
C THR A 313 18.45 7.69 -3.00
N LEU A 314 17.88 6.50 -3.14
CA LEU A 314 16.53 6.32 -3.67
C LEU A 314 15.45 6.86 -2.74
N VAL A 315 15.53 6.58 -1.43
CA VAL A 315 14.58 7.12 -0.44
C VAL A 315 14.61 8.65 -0.46
N LYS A 316 15.79 9.26 -0.49
CA LYS A 316 15.96 10.72 -0.61
C LYS A 316 15.34 11.28 -1.89
N TRP A 317 15.54 10.59 -3.00
CA TRP A 317 15.02 11.03 -4.29
C TRP A 317 13.50 10.97 -4.28
N TRP A 318 12.90 9.86 -3.87
CA TRP A 318 11.44 9.70 -3.80
C TRP A 318 10.79 10.69 -2.84
N ALA A 319 11.39 10.93 -1.66
CA ALA A 319 10.88 11.90 -0.70
C ALA A 319 10.73 13.33 -1.26
N LYS A 320 11.52 13.68 -2.30
CA LYS A 320 11.47 14.98 -2.99
C LYS A 320 10.52 15.00 -4.19
N HIS A 321 10.18 13.83 -4.75
CA HIS A 321 9.41 13.69 -5.98
C HIS A 321 8.08 12.97 -5.73
N THR A 322 7.38 13.33 -4.65
CA THR A 322 6.09 12.71 -4.31
C THR A 322 4.92 13.22 -5.15
N GLU A 323 5.10 14.35 -5.84
CA GLU A 323 4.08 14.98 -6.70
C GLU A 323 2.74 15.22 -5.96
N ASN A 324 2.83 15.60 -4.68
CA ASN A 324 1.67 15.84 -3.79
C ASN A 324 0.75 14.63 -3.62
N ARG A 325 1.33 13.42 -3.64
CA ARG A 325 0.65 12.18 -3.26
C ARG A 325 1.38 11.47 -2.12
N PRO A 326 0.64 10.76 -1.25
CA PRO A 326 1.23 9.85 -0.27
C PRO A 326 2.30 8.94 -0.87
N LEU A 327 3.46 8.92 -0.23
CA LEU A 327 4.58 8.06 -0.57
C LEU A 327 4.81 7.07 0.57
N PHE A 328 4.92 5.79 0.22
CA PHE A 328 5.33 4.72 1.12
C PHE A 328 6.56 4.02 0.54
N ILE A 329 7.41 3.42 1.38
CA ILE A 329 8.59 2.71 0.86
C ILE A 329 8.34 1.21 0.83
N GLY A 330 8.42 0.62 -0.37
CA GLY A 330 8.46 -0.82 -0.54
C GLY A 330 9.85 -1.31 -0.18
N GLN A 331 9.95 -2.15 0.84
CA GLN A 331 11.24 -2.62 1.37
C GLN A 331 11.34 -4.14 1.39
N SER A 332 12.46 -4.66 0.90
CA SER A 332 12.80 -6.08 1.02
C SER A 332 13.25 -6.38 2.45
N VAL A 333 12.50 -7.23 3.14
CA VAL A 333 12.85 -7.74 4.49
C VAL A 333 14.19 -8.48 4.43
N MET A 334 14.36 -9.38 3.46
CA MET A 334 15.56 -10.22 3.34
C MET A 334 16.83 -9.40 3.13
N ASN A 335 16.86 -8.53 2.11
CA ASN A 335 17.98 -7.61 1.90
C ASN A 335 18.26 -6.68 3.10
N THR A 336 17.26 -6.40 3.94
CA THR A 336 17.47 -5.58 5.14
C THR A 336 18.17 -6.35 6.25
N VAL A 337 17.80 -7.62 6.47
CA VAL A 337 18.37 -8.44 7.56
C VAL A 337 19.65 -9.17 7.19
N GLN A 338 19.88 -9.42 5.89
CA GLN A 338 21.07 -10.14 5.40
C GLN A 338 22.29 -9.24 5.19
N ASN A 339 22.09 -7.91 5.17
CA ASN A 339 23.18 -6.95 4.97
C ASN A 339 23.45 -6.19 6.26
N ALA A 340 24.73 -6.01 6.59
CA ALA A 340 25.16 -5.19 7.71
C ALA A 340 25.00 -3.68 7.38
N ASP A 341 24.81 -2.86 8.41
CA ASP A 341 24.85 -1.42 8.23
C ASP A 341 26.28 -0.95 7.90
N PRO A 342 26.50 -0.15 6.83
CA PRO A 342 27.84 0.29 6.46
C PRO A 342 28.54 1.16 7.51
N LYS A 343 27.79 1.84 8.39
CA LYS A 343 28.33 2.68 9.47
C LYS A 343 28.40 1.94 10.80
N ASN A 344 27.62 0.88 10.99
CA ASN A 344 27.69 -0.01 12.14
C ASN A 344 27.57 -1.49 11.72
N PRO A 345 28.67 -2.14 11.34
CA PRO A 345 28.65 -3.52 10.85
C PRO A 345 28.16 -4.58 11.85
N SER A 346 27.99 -4.22 13.13
CA SER A 346 27.49 -5.14 14.17
C SER A 346 25.98 -5.36 14.14
N VAL A 347 25.25 -4.55 13.37
CA VAL A 347 23.79 -4.65 13.23
C VAL A 347 23.40 -4.75 11.76
N ASN A 348 22.22 -5.30 11.51
CA ASN A 348 21.60 -5.25 10.18
C ASN A 348 21.08 -3.84 9.87
N GLN A 349 20.58 -3.63 8.64
CA GLN A 349 20.21 -2.30 8.17
C GLN A 349 18.86 -1.77 8.66
N LEU A 350 18.07 -2.56 9.41
CA LEU A 350 16.73 -2.14 9.84
C LEU A 350 16.71 -0.80 10.59
N PRO A 351 17.57 -0.57 11.61
CA PRO A 351 17.54 0.71 12.35
C PRO A 351 17.78 1.92 11.45
N ARG A 352 18.75 1.82 10.54
CA ARG A 352 19.09 2.90 9.62
C ARG A 352 17.99 3.11 8.59
N LYS A 353 17.39 2.05 8.04
CA LYS A 353 16.29 2.16 7.08
C LYS A 353 15.05 2.80 7.71
N MET A 354 14.68 2.42 8.94
CA MET A 354 13.56 3.04 9.66
C MET A 354 13.82 4.51 9.97
N ALA A 355 15.03 4.84 10.42
CA ALA A 355 15.42 6.23 10.66
C ALA A 355 15.36 7.07 9.37
N LEU A 356 15.81 6.52 8.23
CA LEU A 356 15.76 7.21 6.94
C LEU A 356 14.33 7.45 6.47
N GLN A 357 13.44 6.47 6.56
CA GLN A 357 12.04 6.63 6.14
C GLN A 357 11.34 7.68 6.99
N ARG A 358 11.50 7.63 8.32
CA ARG A 358 10.85 8.57 9.24
C ARG A 358 11.46 9.97 9.25
N ALA A 359 12.64 10.16 8.66
CA ALA A 359 13.26 11.48 8.55
C ALA A 359 12.55 12.42 7.55
N TYR A 360 11.69 11.91 6.67
CA TYR A 360 10.97 12.70 5.68
C TYR A 360 9.47 12.70 5.97
N GLN A 361 8.89 13.88 6.20
CA GLN A 361 7.45 14.03 6.41
C GLN A 361 6.60 13.58 5.21
N THR A 362 7.19 13.56 4.02
CA THR A 362 6.53 13.10 2.80
C THR A 362 6.41 11.58 2.72
N ILE A 363 7.18 10.83 3.52
CA ILE A 363 7.09 9.37 3.62
C ILE A 363 6.12 9.01 4.74
N GLY A 364 4.94 8.52 4.36
CA GLY A 364 3.87 8.18 5.29
C GLY A 364 3.93 6.75 5.85
N GLY A 365 4.99 5.98 5.57
CA GLY A 365 5.15 4.60 6.03
C GLY A 365 5.85 3.68 5.04
N SER A 366 5.62 2.37 5.17
CA SER A 366 6.30 1.32 4.39
C SER A 366 5.43 0.10 4.11
N CYS A 367 5.85 -0.69 3.11
CA CYS A 367 5.29 -2.00 2.83
C CYS A 367 6.39 -3.08 2.77
N GLN A 368 6.12 -4.23 3.38
CA GLN A 368 7.10 -5.25 3.70
C GLN A 368 7.04 -6.37 2.66
N TRP A 369 8.12 -6.56 1.93
CA TRP A 369 8.25 -7.62 0.92
C TRP A 369 9.25 -8.71 1.32
N PRO A 370 8.87 -10.00 1.25
CA PRO A 370 7.49 -10.50 1.27
C PRO A 370 6.93 -10.53 2.70
N ALA A 371 5.60 -10.60 2.85
CA ALA A 371 4.97 -10.75 4.16
C ALA A 371 5.44 -12.02 4.91
N SER A 372 5.77 -13.10 4.20
CA SER A 372 6.24 -14.35 4.80
C SER A 372 7.52 -14.16 5.62
N ALA A 373 8.45 -13.31 5.16
CA ALA A 373 9.69 -13.03 5.88
C ALA A 373 9.44 -12.33 7.24
N VAL A 374 8.38 -11.51 7.33
CA VAL A 374 7.94 -10.93 8.62
C VAL A 374 7.34 -12.00 9.51
N VAL A 375 6.50 -12.88 8.95
CA VAL A 375 5.80 -13.94 9.69
C VAL A 375 6.78 -14.98 10.25
N GLU A 376 7.78 -15.36 9.46
CA GLU A 376 8.89 -16.23 9.82
C GLU A 376 9.90 -15.56 10.76
N ASN A 377 9.75 -14.25 11.01
CA ASN A 377 10.64 -13.44 11.83
C ASN A 377 12.10 -13.52 11.35
N ALA A 378 12.30 -13.49 10.03
CA ALA A 378 13.63 -13.56 9.42
C ALA A 378 14.56 -12.52 10.04
N GLY A 379 15.73 -12.95 10.54
CA GLY A 379 16.70 -12.05 11.19
C GLY A 379 16.18 -11.25 12.38
N LYS A 380 15.15 -11.77 13.10
CA LYS A 380 14.45 -11.08 14.20
C LYS A 380 13.74 -9.79 13.79
N TYR A 381 13.38 -9.68 12.50
CA TYR A 381 12.75 -8.48 11.95
C TYR A 381 11.43 -8.14 12.65
N ARG A 382 10.55 -9.14 12.84
CA ARG A 382 9.25 -8.94 13.51
C ARG A 382 9.44 -8.52 14.96
N ASP A 383 10.37 -9.15 15.67
CA ASP A 383 10.64 -8.81 17.07
C ASP A 383 11.11 -7.35 17.19
N ALA A 384 11.98 -6.90 16.28
CA ALA A 384 12.43 -5.52 16.24
C ALA A 384 11.28 -4.54 15.89
N LEU A 385 10.38 -4.90 14.98
CA LEU A 385 9.16 -4.13 14.73
C LEU A 385 8.32 -3.99 16.00
N VAL A 386 8.02 -5.10 16.69
CA VAL A 386 7.16 -5.10 17.88
C VAL A 386 7.80 -4.32 19.03
N ALA A 387 9.09 -4.53 19.28
CA ALA A 387 9.78 -3.94 20.42
C ALA A 387 10.02 -2.43 20.24
N GLU A 388 10.42 -2.02 19.03
CA GLU A 388 10.96 -0.68 18.79
C GLU A 388 10.11 0.14 17.82
N TYR A 389 9.83 -0.35 16.62
CA TYR A 389 9.34 0.54 15.55
C TYR A 389 7.82 0.69 15.54
N HIS A 390 7.09 -0.39 15.80
CA HIS A 390 5.62 -0.51 15.79
C HIS A 390 5.06 -0.83 17.18
N LYS A 391 5.77 -0.41 18.23
CA LYS A 391 5.43 -0.65 19.64
C LYS A 391 3.97 -0.30 20.00
N TYR A 392 3.46 0.77 19.39
CA TYR A 392 2.07 1.20 19.55
C TYR A 392 1.30 1.07 18.23
N PRO A 393 -0.04 0.84 18.29
CA PRO A 393 -0.88 0.88 17.09
C PRO A 393 -0.73 2.20 16.35
N ALA A 394 -0.81 2.15 15.02
CA ALA A 394 -0.89 3.34 14.18
C ALA A 394 -2.06 3.20 13.22
N LEU A 395 -2.72 4.32 12.96
CA LEU A 395 -3.73 4.46 11.94
C LEU A 395 -3.04 4.64 10.59
N PRO A 396 -3.65 4.21 9.47
CA PRO A 396 -3.20 4.66 8.17
C PRO A 396 -3.23 6.20 8.06
N PRO A 397 -2.38 6.79 7.19
CA PRO A 397 -2.44 8.21 6.88
C PRO A 397 -3.80 8.62 6.32
N VAL A 398 -4.16 9.87 6.52
CA VAL A 398 -5.36 10.45 5.92
C VAL A 398 -5.15 10.73 4.43
N PHE A 399 -6.23 10.66 3.66
CA PHE A 399 -6.25 10.96 2.23
C PHE A 399 -7.10 12.22 1.98
N ASP A 400 -6.78 13.32 2.67
CA ASP A 400 -7.54 14.58 2.70
C ASP A 400 -7.81 15.21 1.31
N PHE A 401 -7.00 14.86 0.30
CA PHE A 401 -7.21 15.31 -1.08
C PHE A 401 -8.38 14.58 -1.78
N MET A 402 -8.86 13.47 -1.22
CA MET A 402 -10.04 12.75 -1.69
C MET A 402 -11.29 13.24 -0.94
N ASP A 403 -11.22 13.29 0.39
CA ASP A 403 -12.22 13.90 1.29
C ASP A 403 -11.56 14.16 2.66
N ASN A 404 -11.87 15.31 3.25
CA ASN A 404 -11.31 15.77 4.53
C ASN A 404 -12.38 15.97 5.62
N GLU A 405 -13.63 15.57 5.35
CA GLU A 405 -14.72 15.65 6.30
C GLU A 405 -14.80 14.40 7.18
N ALA A 406 -14.34 14.52 8.43
CA ALA A 406 -14.44 13.44 9.39
C ALA A 406 -15.90 13.06 9.71
N PRO A 407 -16.17 11.79 10.10
CA PRO A 407 -17.46 11.40 10.64
C PRO A 407 -17.88 12.24 11.84
N ASP A 408 -19.18 12.21 12.14
CA ASP A 408 -19.68 12.71 13.41
C ASP A 408 -19.07 11.96 14.60
N LYS A 409 -19.08 12.58 15.78
CA LYS A 409 -18.62 11.92 17.01
C LYS A 409 -19.52 10.75 17.41
N VAL A 410 -18.95 9.72 18.02
CA VAL A 410 -19.72 8.60 18.58
C VAL A 410 -20.75 9.07 19.62
N ARG A 411 -21.80 8.28 19.84
CA ARG A 411 -22.89 8.64 20.76
C ARG A 411 -23.01 7.63 21.90
N LYS A 412 -23.60 8.05 23.02
CA LYS A 412 -23.98 7.17 24.14
C LYS A 412 -22.84 6.28 24.68
N VAL A 413 -21.61 6.80 24.79
CA VAL A 413 -20.47 6.08 25.35
C VAL A 413 -20.74 5.75 26.83
N LYS A 414 -20.87 4.46 27.16
CA LYS A 414 -21.15 4.00 28.52
C LYS A 414 -20.56 2.62 28.79
N PRO A 415 -20.09 2.35 30.02
CA PRO A 415 -19.73 1.01 30.40
C PRO A 415 -21.00 0.19 30.73
N VAL A 416 -20.99 -1.11 30.40
CA VAL A 416 -22.11 -2.04 30.59
C VAL A 416 -21.56 -3.40 31.01
N TRP A 417 -22.23 -4.07 31.94
CA TRP A 417 -21.99 -5.48 32.25
C TRP A 417 -22.79 -6.37 31.30
N THR A 418 -22.12 -7.35 30.70
CA THR A 418 -22.71 -8.35 29.80
C THR A 418 -22.31 -9.75 30.27
N ALA A 419 -22.91 -10.79 29.69
CA ALA A 419 -22.49 -12.17 29.94
C ALA A 419 -21.01 -12.40 29.57
N ASP A 420 -20.48 -11.66 28.59
CA ASP A 420 -19.09 -11.76 28.11
C ASP A 420 -18.10 -10.87 28.90
N GLY A 421 -18.60 -10.17 29.93
CA GLY A 421 -17.82 -9.33 30.84
C GLY A 421 -18.18 -7.84 30.79
N TYR A 422 -17.32 -7.03 31.40
CA TYR A 422 -17.46 -5.57 31.43
C TYR A 422 -17.00 -4.96 30.10
N ILE A 423 -17.86 -4.21 29.43
CA ILE A 423 -17.56 -3.60 28.13
C ILE A 423 -17.80 -2.10 28.16
N LEU A 424 -17.03 -1.35 27.36
CA LEU A 424 -17.36 0.02 26.98
C LEU A 424 -18.14 -0.04 25.67
N PHE A 425 -19.38 0.43 25.68
CA PHE A 425 -20.26 0.45 24.51
C PHE A 425 -20.48 1.87 24.01
N TRP A 426 -20.64 2.03 22.71
CA TRP A 426 -21.08 3.27 22.06
C TRP A 426 -22.04 2.99 20.91
N THR A 427 -22.70 4.02 20.42
CA THR A 427 -23.54 3.97 19.22
C THR A 427 -22.82 4.68 18.10
N ALA A 428 -22.79 4.06 16.92
CA ALA A 428 -22.26 4.66 15.71
C ALA A 428 -22.91 6.04 15.44
N PRO A 429 -22.13 7.02 14.96
CA PRO A 429 -22.69 8.26 14.44
C PRO A 429 -23.60 7.96 13.25
N LYS A 430 -24.58 8.84 13.01
CA LYS A 430 -25.36 8.79 11.76
C LYS A 430 -24.52 9.44 10.67
N PHE A 431 -24.70 9.02 9.44
CA PHE A 431 -24.07 9.63 8.26
C PHE A 431 -25.14 9.81 7.17
N LYS A 432 -24.87 10.72 6.23
CA LYS A 432 -25.70 10.95 5.04
C LYS A 432 -24.92 10.59 3.77
N ASP A 433 -23.67 11.01 3.71
CA ASP A 433 -22.73 10.63 2.67
C ASP A 433 -21.95 9.37 3.09
N GLU A 434 -21.79 8.43 2.16
CA GLU A 434 -21.03 7.21 2.37
C GLU A 434 -19.54 7.50 2.62
N MET A 435 -19.02 8.64 2.12
CA MET A 435 -17.65 9.11 2.41
C MET A 435 -17.42 9.35 3.91
N ASN A 436 -18.41 9.89 4.64
CA ASN A 436 -18.29 10.15 6.08
C ASN A 436 -18.81 8.98 6.95
N ARG A 437 -19.06 7.81 6.35
CA ARG A 437 -19.58 6.66 7.09
C ARG A 437 -18.54 6.18 8.10
N PRO A 438 -18.89 6.04 9.40
CA PRO A 438 -18.01 5.43 10.38
C PRO A 438 -17.82 3.94 10.08
N VAL A 439 -16.58 3.51 9.82
CA VAL A 439 -16.25 2.10 9.56
C VAL A 439 -15.34 1.49 10.62
N GLN A 440 -14.61 2.34 11.36
CA GLN A 440 -13.71 1.96 12.44
C GLN A 440 -13.83 2.93 13.62
N TYR A 441 -13.33 2.51 14.78
CA TYR A 441 -13.30 3.28 16.01
C TYR A 441 -11.94 3.12 16.69
N VAL A 442 -11.43 4.21 17.27
CA VAL A 442 -10.22 4.18 18.08
C VAL A 442 -10.61 4.36 19.54
N VAL A 443 -10.08 3.49 20.39
CA VAL A 443 -10.29 3.53 21.83
C VAL A 443 -8.97 3.89 22.49
N TYR A 444 -8.99 4.98 23.22
CA TYR A 444 -7.84 5.47 23.99
C TYR A 444 -8.09 5.31 25.48
N ARG A 445 -7.02 5.11 26.27
CA ARG A 445 -7.08 5.03 27.72
C ARG A 445 -6.04 5.93 28.37
N PHE A 446 -6.51 6.79 29.28
CA PHE A 446 -5.71 7.71 30.07
C PHE A 446 -5.93 7.47 31.56
N ALA A 447 -4.97 7.85 32.40
CA ALA A 447 -5.17 7.93 33.83
C ALA A 447 -6.28 8.96 34.15
N SER A 448 -6.98 8.82 35.29
CA SER A 448 -8.20 9.60 35.59
C SER A 448 -8.05 11.13 35.44
N LYS A 449 -6.87 11.64 35.82
CA LYS A 449 -6.52 13.08 35.86
C LYS A 449 -5.55 13.50 34.75
N GLU A 450 -5.08 12.57 33.94
CA GLU A 450 -4.19 12.86 32.82
C GLU A 450 -4.90 13.72 31.77
N LYS A 451 -4.14 14.62 31.14
CA LYS A 451 -4.63 15.43 30.03
C LYS A 451 -4.83 14.50 28.83
N VAL A 452 -6.00 14.57 28.21
CA VAL A 452 -6.27 13.79 27.01
C VAL A 452 -5.46 14.36 25.86
N ASP A 453 -4.59 13.53 25.30
CA ASP A 453 -3.88 13.76 24.05
C ASP A 453 -4.13 12.54 23.15
N ILE A 454 -5.00 12.71 22.14
CA ILE A 454 -5.32 11.62 21.22
C ILE A 454 -4.27 11.47 20.12
N ASP A 455 -3.26 12.34 20.05
CA ASP A 455 -2.17 12.24 19.07
C ASP A 455 -0.98 11.42 19.58
N ASP A 456 -0.97 11.08 20.87
CA ASP A 456 -0.04 10.09 21.42
C ASP A 456 -0.59 8.65 21.23
N PRO A 457 0.02 7.82 20.36
CA PRO A 457 -0.44 6.46 20.13
C PRO A 457 -0.22 5.53 21.32
N SER A 458 0.58 5.92 22.33
CA SER A 458 0.78 5.12 23.55
C SER A 458 -0.52 4.87 24.33
N HIS A 459 -1.50 5.75 24.11
CA HIS A 459 -2.82 5.63 24.72
C HIS A 459 -3.82 4.82 23.91
N ILE A 460 -3.52 4.43 22.66
CA ILE A 460 -4.41 3.58 21.84
C ILE A 460 -4.42 2.17 22.43
N VAL A 461 -5.57 1.75 22.96
CA VAL A 461 -5.77 0.39 23.50
C VAL A 461 -6.52 -0.53 22.55
N ALA A 462 -7.21 0.03 21.54
CA ALA A 462 -7.82 -0.73 20.46
C ALA A 462 -8.12 0.14 19.23
N VAL A 463 -8.02 -0.47 18.05
CA VAL A 463 -8.67 -0.03 16.82
C VAL A 463 -9.65 -1.14 16.42
N THR A 464 -10.94 -0.83 16.31
CA THR A 464 -11.98 -1.85 16.13
C THR A 464 -13.07 -1.40 15.17
N ARG A 465 -13.68 -2.35 14.45
CA ARG A 465 -14.92 -2.13 13.69
C ARG A 465 -16.18 -2.34 14.54
N ASN A 466 -16.04 -2.89 15.75
CA ASN A 466 -17.15 -3.09 16.68
C ASN A 466 -17.52 -1.77 17.37
N THR A 467 -18.77 -1.62 17.80
CA THR A 467 -19.20 -0.48 18.62
C THR A 467 -19.03 -0.72 20.13
N PHE A 468 -18.08 -1.59 20.48
CA PHE A 468 -17.73 -1.88 21.86
C PHE A 468 -16.26 -2.28 22.01
N TYR A 469 -15.76 -2.18 23.24
CA TYR A 469 -14.44 -2.64 23.66
C TYR A 469 -14.56 -3.39 24.98
N LYS A 470 -13.96 -4.58 25.07
CA LYS A 470 -13.92 -5.35 26.33
C LYS A 470 -12.94 -4.68 27.29
N LEU A 471 -13.46 -4.20 28.41
CA LEU A 471 -12.67 -3.52 29.42
C LEU A 471 -11.89 -4.56 30.23
N PRO A 472 -10.59 -4.35 30.51
CA PRO A 472 -9.83 -5.20 31.40
C PRO A 472 -10.20 -4.87 32.84
N TYR A 473 -11.39 -5.30 33.27
CA TYR A 473 -11.87 -5.14 34.64
C TYR A 473 -11.05 -6.01 35.60
N GLU A 474 -10.72 -5.46 36.75
CA GLU A 474 -9.97 -6.09 37.83
C GLU A 474 -10.79 -6.07 39.12
N ASP A 475 -10.85 -4.95 39.83
CA ASP A 475 -11.47 -4.83 41.15
C ASP A 475 -12.41 -3.61 41.32
N GLY A 476 -12.58 -2.81 40.27
CA GLY A 476 -13.42 -1.62 40.26
C GLY A 476 -12.87 -0.44 41.07
N LYS A 477 -11.61 -0.48 41.52
CA LYS A 477 -11.03 0.61 42.33
C LYS A 477 -10.31 1.64 41.48
N THR A 478 -9.68 1.22 40.38
CA THR A 478 -8.82 2.10 39.59
C THR A 478 -9.65 2.86 38.55
N LYS A 479 -9.62 4.20 38.62
CA LYS A 479 -10.35 5.06 37.68
C LYS A 479 -9.48 5.38 36.47
N TYR A 480 -10.00 5.09 35.29
CA TYR A 480 -9.44 5.50 34.01
C TYR A 480 -10.40 6.45 33.28
N ARG A 481 -9.86 7.19 32.32
CA ARG A 481 -10.63 7.94 31.34
C ARG A 481 -10.45 7.26 29.99
N TYR A 482 -11.53 6.70 29.48
CA TYR A 482 -11.58 6.20 28.11
C TYR A 482 -12.06 7.29 27.17
N VAL A 483 -11.50 7.32 25.97
CA VAL A 483 -11.89 8.21 24.90
C VAL A 483 -12.14 7.38 23.65
N VAL A 484 -13.21 7.70 22.93
CA VAL A 484 -13.59 7.00 21.69
C VAL A 484 -13.76 8.01 20.58
N THR A 485 -13.17 7.72 19.42
CA THR A 485 -13.34 8.41 18.14
C THR A 485 -13.83 7.43 17.08
N ALA A 486 -14.34 7.96 15.96
CA ALA A 486 -14.74 7.19 14.79
C ALA A 486 -13.87 7.58 13.59
N LEU A 487 -13.63 6.61 12.70
CA LEU A 487 -12.87 6.78 11.45
C LEU A 487 -13.78 6.40 10.27
N ASP A 488 -13.68 7.16 9.18
CA ASP A 488 -14.20 6.76 7.87
C ASP A 488 -13.20 5.90 7.08
N ARG A 489 -13.51 5.61 5.82
CA ARG A 489 -12.67 4.82 4.89
C ARG A 489 -11.35 5.50 4.51
N LEU A 490 -11.25 6.81 4.71
CA LEU A 490 -10.05 7.61 4.45
C LEU A 490 -9.29 7.95 5.74
N HIS A 491 -9.71 7.38 6.87
CA HIS A 491 -9.13 7.54 8.21
C HIS A 491 -9.24 8.96 8.78
N ASN A 492 -10.18 9.78 8.29
CA ASN A 492 -10.52 11.04 8.94
C ASN A 492 -11.11 10.72 10.31
N GLU A 493 -10.59 11.37 11.35
CA GLU A 493 -10.92 11.05 12.74
C GLU A 493 -11.90 12.05 13.33
N SER A 494 -13.01 11.54 13.85
CA SER A 494 -14.06 12.36 14.44
C SER A 494 -13.66 12.99 15.78
N LYS A 495 -14.43 13.98 16.22
CA LYS A 495 -14.29 14.58 17.55
C LYS A 495 -14.44 13.50 18.63
N SER A 496 -13.63 13.62 19.67
CA SER A 496 -13.55 12.64 20.74
C SER A 496 -14.72 12.70 21.73
N VAL A 497 -15.09 11.54 22.28
CA VAL A 497 -16.06 11.42 23.38
C VAL A 497 -15.43 10.65 24.53
N SER A 498 -15.42 11.27 25.71
CA SER A 498 -14.78 10.70 26.89
C SER A 498 -15.78 10.09 27.88
N LYS A 499 -15.35 9.03 28.58
CA LYS A 499 -16.07 8.42 29.68
C LYS A 499 -15.10 7.97 30.78
N LYS A 500 -15.39 8.35 32.03
CA LYS A 500 -14.69 7.79 33.19
C LYS A 500 -15.23 6.39 33.49
N VAL A 501 -14.33 5.45 33.68
CA VAL A 501 -14.62 4.04 33.95
C VAL A 501 -13.77 3.58 35.12
N LYS A 502 -14.32 2.74 35.98
CA LYS A 502 -13.58 2.04 37.03
C LYS A 502 -13.30 0.62 36.54
N LEU A 503 -12.04 0.24 36.50
CA LEU A 503 -11.61 -1.13 36.23
C LEU A 503 -11.33 -1.83 37.53
#